data_AF-A0A561EHR4-F1
#
_entry.id   AF-A0A561EHR4-F1
#
_cell.length_a   1.000
_cell.length_b   1.000
_cell.length_c   1.000
_cell.angle_alpha   90.00
_cell.angle_beta   90.00
_cell.angle_gamma   90.00
#
_symmetry.space_group_name_H-M   'P 1'
#
loop_
_entity.id
_entity.type
_entity.pdbx_description
1 polymer ?
#
loop_
_entity_poly.entity_id
_entity_poly.type
_entity_poly.pdbx_seq_one_letter_code
_entity_poly.pdbx_strand_id
1 'polypeptide(L)'
;MVITARALNRATLARQLLLGRESLDVVDAVRRVVALQAQQPASPYLALWNRLGDFDPAGLDAARAGLRTLMRITLHTVHAEDYRAFREAMEPTLRASRLGDCRFTASGLTADHAHALVSDLLKWADRPRTNVGIGGWLENRLGAPLEPVAWRMPRQYAPLWHAPTGGPWSFGTRPSTLRQARGRRRQILTLPPGVSRP
;
A
#
# COMPACT_ATOMS: atom_id res chain seq x y z
N MET A 1 22.16 25.89 20.75
CA MET A 1 21.17 26.70 19.99
C MET A 1 19.78 26.33 20.49
N VAL A 2 18.98 27.30 20.95
CA VAL A 2 17.60 27.04 21.44
C VAL A 2 16.63 27.10 20.26
N ILE A 3 15.82 26.06 20.06
CA ILE A 3 14.79 26.02 19.02
C ILE A 3 13.45 26.38 19.66
N THR A 4 12.80 27.46 19.20
CA THR A 4 11.46 27.85 19.67
C THR A 4 10.39 26.96 19.04
N ALA A 5 9.21 26.86 19.69
CA ALA A 5 8.07 26.12 19.14
C ALA A 5 7.65 26.62 17.73
N ARG A 6 7.74 27.93 17.49
CA ARG A 6 7.47 28.53 16.18
C ARG A 6 8.48 28.09 15.13
N ALA A 7 9.77 28.09 15.48
CA ALA A 7 10.83 27.63 14.59
C ALA A 7 10.66 26.14 14.25
N LEU A 8 10.37 25.30 15.25
CA LEU A 8 10.08 23.88 15.04
C LEU A 8 8.87 23.69 14.12
N ASN A 9 7.77 24.40 14.36
CA ASN A 9 6.57 24.32 13.53
C ASN A 9 6.84 24.70 12.07
N ARG A 10 7.51 25.83 11.81
CA ARG A 10 7.85 26.26 10.45
C ARG A 10 8.79 25.28 9.77
N ALA A 11 9.79 24.77 10.50
CA ALA A 11 10.72 23.77 10.00
C ALA A 11 10.02 22.44 9.68
N THR A 12 8.99 22.05 10.43
CA THR A 12 8.14 20.89 10.12
C THR A 12 7.32 21.12 8.85
N LEU A 13 6.64 22.27 8.75
CA LEU A 13 5.83 22.58 7.56
C LEU A 13 6.69 22.71 6.29
N ALA A 14 7.89 23.27 6.40
CA ALA A 14 8.84 23.32 5.30
C ALA A 14 9.22 21.90 4.83
N ARG A 15 9.55 20.99 5.75
CA ARG A 15 9.85 19.58 5.42
C ARG A 15 8.63 18.84 4.86
N GLN A 16 7.42 19.24 5.22
CA GLN A 16 6.17 18.69 4.71
C GLN A 16 5.69 19.32 3.39
N LEU A 17 6.43 20.28 2.83
CA LEU A 17 6.11 21.00 1.59
C LEU A 17 4.80 21.82 1.73
N LEU A 18 4.59 22.43 2.90
CA LEU A 18 3.36 23.14 3.26
C LEU A 18 3.53 24.65 3.46
N LEU A 19 4.74 25.19 3.26
CA LEU A 19 4.97 26.64 3.28
C LEU A 19 4.81 27.28 1.89
N GLY A 20 4.85 26.47 0.84
CA GLY A 20 4.69 26.83 -0.55
C GLY A 20 4.61 25.57 -1.39
N ARG A 21 4.17 25.70 -2.64
CA ARG A 21 4.20 24.61 -3.61
C ARG A 21 5.62 24.52 -4.19
N GLU A 22 6.19 23.33 -4.21
CA GLU A 22 7.57 23.08 -4.63
C GLU A 22 7.63 22.50 -6.04
N SER A 23 8.71 22.77 -6.77
CA SER A 23 9.00 22.16 -8.07
C SER A 23 9.74 20.83 -7.87
N LEU A 24 9.03 19.83 -7.35
CA LEU A 24 9.51 18.46 -7.19
C LEU A 24 8.65 17.50 -8.02
N ASP A 25 9.26 16.40 -8.47
CA ASP A 25 8.47 15.30 -9.01
C ASP A 25 7.70 14.56 -7.90
N VAL A 26 6.70 13.78 -8.30
CA VAL A 26 5.82 13.06 -7.39
C VAL A 26 6.55 12.04 -6.51
N VAL A 27 7.55 11.35 -7.06
CA VAL A 27 8.29 10.30 -6.35
C VAL A 27 9.12 10.92 -5.23
N ASP A 28 9.84 12.00 -5.54
CA ASP A 28 10.65 12.75 -4.60
C ASP A 28 9.79 13.43 -3.54
N ALA A 29 8.63 13.96 -3.92
CA ALA A 29 7.68 14.54 -2.98
C ALA A 29 7.18 13.51 -1.96
N VAL A 30 6.77 12.31 -2.42
CA VAL A 30 6.35 11.21 -1.54
C VAL A 30 7.49 10.80 -0.61
N ARG A 31 8.71 10.67 -1.14
CA ARG A 31 9.89 10.35 -0.35
C ARG A 31 10.16 11.41 0.72
N ARG A 32 10.06 12.69 0.36
CA ARG A 32 10.29 13.84 1.24
C ARG A 32 9.30 13.89 2.41
N VAL A 33 8.04 13.58 2.15
CA VAL A 33 6.98 13.51 3.18
C VAL A 33 6.85 12.13 3.80
N VAL A 34 7.80 11.22 3.55
CA VAL A 34 7.90 9.84 4.04
C VAL A 34 6.85 8.90 3.45
N ALA A 35 5.57 9.22 3.64
CA ALA A 35 4.45 8.46 3.10
C ALA A 35 3.16 9.29 3.10
N LEU A 36 2.22 8.92 2.23
CA LEU A 36 0.89 9.52 2.19
C LEU A 36 -0.18 8.46 2.43
N GLN A 37 -1.08 8.70 3.36
CA GLN A 37 -2.19 7.78 3.60
C GLN A 37 -3.09 7.70 2.36
N ALA A 38 -3.40 6.47 1.96
CA ALA A 38 -4.11 6.14 0.72
C ALA A 38 -5.34 5.26 0.98
N GLN A 39 -5.85 5.22 2.22
CA GLN A 39 -7.06 4.47 2.56
C GLN A 39 -8.28 4.95 1.76
N GLN A 40 -8.30 6.24 1.43
CA GLN A 40 -9.20 6.84 0.44
C GLN A 40 -8.40 7.11 -0.84
N PRO A 41 -8.90 6.69 -2.03
CA PRO A 41 -8.16 6.84 -3.29
C PRO A 41 -7.70 8.26 -3.61
N ALA A 42 -8.53 9.26 -3.32
CA ALA A 42 -8.22 10.66 -3.62
C ALA A 42 -7.14 11.27 -2.70
N SER A 43 -6.90 10.72 -1.51
CA SER A 43 -6.07 11.37 -0.48
C SER A 43 -4.63 11.68 -0.94
N PRO A 44 -3.89 10.76 -1.59
CA PRO A 44 -2.54 11.05 -2.07
C PRO A 44 -2.51 12.13 -3.16
N TYR A 45 -3.51 12.16 -4.04
CA TYR A 45 -3.60 13.15 -5.12
C TYR A 45 -3.85 14.55 -4.56
N LEU A 46 -4.84 14.70 -3.68
CA LEU A 46 -5.13 15.98 -3.03
C LEU A 46 -3.95 16.45 -2.18
N ALA A 47 -3.26 15.52 -1.50
CA ALA A 47 -2.08 15.84 -0.73
C ALA A 47 -0.95 16.39 -1.60
N LEU A 48 -0.66 15.77 -2.75
CA LEU A 48 0.42 16.20 -3.64
C LEU A 48 0.05 17.45 -4.45
N TRP A 49 -1.21 17.58 -4.87
CA TRP A 49 -1.71 18.79 -5.53
C TRP A 49 -1.49 20.05 -4.71
N ASN A 50 -1.67 19.98 -3.38
CA ASN A 50 -1.41 21.11 -2.47
C ASN A 50 0.08 21.37 -2.19
N ARG A 51 0.98 20.46 -2.58
CA ARG A 51 2.43 20.52 -2.26
C ARG A 51 3.31 20.82 -3.45
N LEU A 52 2.86 20.50 -4.67
CA LEU A 52 3.67 20.56 -5.88
C LEU A 52 3.12 21.59 -6.86
N GLY A 53 4.00 22.40 -7.46
CA GLY A 53 3.61 23.43 -8.42
C GLY A 53 2.92 22.85 -9.67
N ASP A 54 3.60 21.88 -10.29
CA ASP A 54 3.21 21.25 -11.55
C ASP A 54 2.74 19.80 -11.32
N PHE A 55 1.80 19.61 -10.38
CA PHE A 55 1.30 18.28 -10.05
C PHE A 55 0.55 17.63 -11.23
N ASP A 56 1.12 16.55 -11.76
CA ASP A 56 0.46 15.65 -12.71
C ASP A 56 0.01 14.33 -12.02
N PRO A 57 -1.30 14.04 -11.95
CA PRO A 57 -1.82 12.77 -11.47
C PRO A 57 -1.24 11.53 -12.16
N ALA A 58 -0.90 11.62 -13.46
CA ALA A 58 -0.30 10.51 -14.20
C ALA A 58 1.10 10.17 -13.67
N GLY A 59 1.84 11.15 -13.16
CA GLY A 59 3.10 10.95 -12.44
C GLY A 59 2.91 10.09 -11.18
N LEU A 60 1.83 10.30 -10.43
CA LEU A 60 1.49 9.48 -9.27
C LEU A 60 1.05 8.06 -9.66
N ASP A 61 0.25 7.96 -10.72
CA ASP A 61 -0.20 6.67 -11.28
C ASP A 61 0.99 5.82 -11.76
N ALA A 62 1.99 6.46 -12.39
CA ALA A 62 3.18 5.81 -12.91
C ALA A 62 4.21 5.49 -11.80
N ALA A 63 4.38 6.39 -10.83
CA ALA A 63 5.30 6.23 -9.72
C ALA A 63 5.00 4.97 -8.91
N ARG A 64 3.70 4.70 -8.69
CA ARG A 64 3.11 3.60 -7.88
C ARG A 64 4.12 2.90 -6.97
N ALA A 65 4.65 3.73 -6.09
CA ALA A 65 5.52 3.34 -5.02
C ALA A 65 4.60 2.74 -3.94
N GLY A 66 4.47 1.42 -4.03
CA GLY A 66 3.74 0.52 -3.15
C GLY A 66 2.65 1.06 -2.21
N LEU A 67 1.38 1.03 -2.64
CA LEU A 67 0.24 1.13 -1.71
C LEU A 67 0.26 -0.03 -0.69
N ARG A 68 0.60 0.25 0.58
CA ARG A 68 0.80 -0.78 1.64
C ARG A 68 0.21 -0.41 2.97
N THR A 69 -0.26 -1.43 3.67
CA THR A 69 -0.54 -1.34 5.10
C THR A 69 0.78 -1.13 5.84
N LEU A 70 0.97 0.06 6.40
CA LEU A 70 2.19 0.46 7.13
C LEU A 70 1.81 1.13 8.46
N MET A 71 2.19 2.39 8.66
CA MET A 71 2.04 3.12 9.91
C MET A 71 0.57 3.11 10.36
N ARG A 72 0.35 2.80 11.65
CA ARG A 72 -1.02 2.69 12.23
C ARG A 72 -1.93 1.72 11.46
N ILE A 73 -1.36 0.77 10.70
CA ILE A 73 -2.08 -0.31 10.04
C ILE A 73 -3.08 0.21 8.99
N THR A 74 -2.76 1.34 8.35
CA THR A 74 -3.52 1.88 7.22
C THR A 74 -2.72 1.85 5.94
N LEU A 75 -3.43 1.92 4.81
CA LEU A 75 -2.86 1.94 3.47
C LEU A 75 -2.09 3.25 3.24
N HIS A 76 -0.87 3.15 2.73
CA HIS A 76 0.02 4.29 2.45
C HIS A 76 0.68 4.15 1.08
N THR A 77 0.82 5.25 0.36
CA THR A 77 1.78 5.43 -0.73
C THR A 77 3.15 5.73 -0.13
N VAL A 78 4.17 4.99 -0.52
CA VAL A 78 5.54 5.13 0.00
C VAL A 78 6.54 4.90 -1.12
N HIS A 79 7.67 5.61 -1.12
CA HIS A 79 8.78 5.31 -2.02
C HIS A 79 9.16 3.81 -2.01
N ALA A 80 9.39 3.24 -3.19
CA ALA A 80 9.53 1.78 -3.33
C ALA A 80 10.78 1.23 -2.60
N GLU A 81 11.86 2.02 -2.57
CA GLU A 81 13.11 1.64 -1.90
C GLU A 81 12.99 1.75 -0.37
N ASP A 82 12.17 2.68 0.12
CA ASP A 82 12.00 2.90 1.57
C ASP A 82 10.99 1.91 2.18
N TYR A 83 10.18 1.23 1.34
CA TYR A 83 9.19 0.27 1.78
C TYR A 83 9.77 -0.81 2.70
N ARG A 84 10.94 -1.36 2.37
CA ARG A 84 11.54 -2.45 3.16
C ARG A 84 11.81 -2.00 4.59
N ALA A 85 12.47 -0.86 4.77
CA ALA A 85 12.80 -0.33 6.09
C ALA A 85 11.53 -0.08 6.92
N PHE A 86 10.49 0.52 6.32
CA PHE A 86 9.23 0.75 7.04
C PHE A 86 8.49 -0.56 7.32
N ARG A 87 8.52 -1.53 6.40
CA ARG A 87 7.87 -2.83 6.61
C ARG A 87 8.52 -3.58 7.76
N GLU A 88 9.85 -3.56 7.85
CA GLU A 88 10.61 -4.16 8.95
C GLU A 88 10.31 -3.46 10.27
N ALA A 89 10.32 -2.12 10.31
CA ALA A 89 9.97 -1.35 11.51
C ALA A 89 8.53 -1.61 11.98
N MET A 90 7.59 -1.83 11.05
CA MET A 90 6.19 -2.09 11.35
C MET A 90 5.88 -3.58 11.63
N GLU A 91 6.82 -4.50 11.45
CA GLU A 91 6.59 -5.95 11.55
C GLU A 91 5.94 -6.36 12.88
N PRO A 92 6.44 -5.95 14.06
CA PRO A 92 5.84 -6.36 15.34
C PRO A 92 4.37 -5.94 15.45
N THR A 93 4.06 -4.72 15.05
CA THR A 93 2.70 -4.16 15.10
C THR A 93 1.77 -4.83 14.10
N LEU A 94 2.24 -5.07 12.88
CA LEU A 94 1.46 -5.77 11.84
C LEU A 94 1.19 -7.21 12.24
N ARG A 95 2.21 -7.92 12.74
CA ARG A 95 2.09 -9.30 13.24
C ARG A 95 1.08 -9.37 14.38
N ALA A 96 1.21 -8.53 15.39
CA ALA A 96 0.30 -8.51 16.54
C ALA A 96 -1.15 -8.25 16.12
N SER A 97 -1.40 -7.21 15.31
CA SER A 97 -2.76 -6.81 14.93
C SER A 97 -3.44 -7.70 13.90
N ARG A 98 -2.70 -8.56 13.20
CA ARG A 98 -3.26 -9.45 12.17
C ARG A 98 -3.20 -10.90 12.60
N LEU A 99 -2.03 -11.37 12.98
CA LEU A 99 -1.81 -12.78 13.32
C LEU A 99 -2.02 -13.06 14.81
N GLY A 100 -2.12 -12.03 15.65
CA GLY A 100 -2.53 -12.13 17.06
C GLY A 100 -3.97 -11.67 17.33
N ASP A 101 -4.74 -11.31 16.29
CA ASP A 101 -6.14 -10.91 16.45
C ASP A 101 -6.98 -12.12 16.87
N CYS A 102 -7.84 -11.95 17.88
CA CYS A 102 -8.64 -13.06 18.42
C CYS A 102 -9.54 -13.72 17.37
N ARG A 103 -10.01 -12.97 16.37
CA ARG A 103 -10.86 -13.50 15.28
C ARG A 103 -10.05 -14.35 14.30
N PHE A 104 -8.75 -14.08 14.18
CA PHE A 104 -7.84 -14.92 13.41
C PHE A 104 -7.50 -16.18 14.19
N THR A 105 -7.12 -16.07 15.46
CA THR A 105 -6.74 -17.24 16.26
C THR A 105 -7.93 -18.17 16.53
N ALA A 106 -9.16 -17.64 16.62
CA ALA A 106 -10.39 -18.44 16.74
C ALA A 106 -10.65 -19.33 15.52
N SER A 107 -10.02 -19.07 14.36
CA SER A 107 -10.10 -19.96 13.19
C SER A 107 -9.19 -21.20 13.28
N GLY A 108 -8.42 -21.35 14.36
CA GLY A 108 -7.39 -22.39 14.51
C GLY A 108 -6.10 -22.09 13.74
N LEU A 109 -6.04 -20.98 13.00
CA LEU A 109 -4.81 -20.53 12.34
C LEU A 109 -3.87 -19.85 13.34
N THR A 110 -2.58 -20.17 13.21
CA THR A 110 -1.51 -19.58 14.00
C THR A 110 -0.71 -18.59 13.15
N ALA A 111 0.11 -17.78 13.82
CA ALA A 111 1.07 -16.96 13.09
C ALA A 111 1.98 -17.84 12.21
N ASP A 112 2.41 -19.00 12.69
CA ASP A 112 3.31 -19.88 11.94
C ASP A 112 2.65 -20.45 10.67
N HIS A 113 1.36 -20.81 10.74
CA HIS A 113 0.59 -21.14 9.55
C HIS A 113 0.62 -20.00 8.53
N ALA A 114 0.41 -18.76 8.97
CA ALA A 114 0.47 -17.61 8.07
C ALA A 114 1.87 -17.40 7.47
N HIS A 115 2.95 -17.51 8.26
CA HIS A 115 4.33 -17.36 7.78
C HIS A 115 4.67 -18.42 6.71
N ALA A 116 4.27 -19.67 6.94
CA ALA A 116 4.47 -20.76 5.98
C ALA A 116 3.76 -20.50 4.63
N LEU A 117 2.64 -19.78 4.64
CA LEU A 117 1.86 -19.44 3.45
C LEU A 117 2.41 -18.24 2.67
N VAL A 118 3.16 -17.32 3.30
CA VAL A 118 3.58 -16.05 2.68
C VAL A 118 4.35 -16.28 1.38
N SER A 119 5.34 -17.18 1.38
CA SER A 119 6.19 -17.43 0.21
C SER A 119 5.37 -17.91 -0.99
N ASP A 120 4.47 -18.87 -0.78
CA ASP A 120 3.66 -19.43 -1.86
C ASP A 120 2.54 -18.50 -2.30
N LEU A 121 1.95 -17.74 -1.36
CA LEU A 121 0.99 -16.68 -1.67
C LEU A 121 1.64 -15.61 -2.56
N LEU A 122 2.87 -15.20 -2.25
CA LEU A 122 3.61 -14.25 -3.08
C LEU A 122 3.93 -14.83 -4.45
N LYS A 123 4.27 -16.13 -4.58
CA LYS A 123 4.47 -16.76 -5.89
C LYS A 123 3.18 -16.77 -6.70
N TRP A 124 2.06 -17.17 -6.09
CA TRP A 124 0.77 -17.26 -6.75
C TRP A 124 0.17 -15.89 -7.11
N ALA A 125 0.42 -14.86 -6.31
CA ALA A 125 0.02 -13.48 -6.58
C ALA A 125 0.97 -12.75 -7.55
N ASP A 126 1.58 -13.46 -8.52
CA ASP A 126 2.42 -12.87 -9.57
C ASP A 126 1.70 -11.88 -10.50
N ARG A 127 0.38 -12.01 -10.59
CA ARG A 127 -0.56 -11.11 -11.26
C ARG A 127 -1.62 -10.61 -10.28
N PRO A 128 -2.38 -9.55 -10.61
CA PRO A 128 -3.45 -9.05 -9.75
C PRO A 128 -4.47 -10.13 -9.36
N ARG A 129 -4.73 -10.27 -8.06
CA ARG A 129 -5.66 -11.22 -7.45
C ARG A 129 -6.75 -10.49 -6.69
N THR A 130 -7.98 -10.95 -6.85
CA THR A 130 -9.11 -10.45 -6.07
C THR A 130 -9.10 -11.03 -4.67
N ASN A 131 -9.80 -10.38 -3.75
CA ASN A 131 -10.08 -10.91 -2.42
C ASN A 131 -10.67 -12.33 -2.45
N VAL A 132 -11.64 -12.57 -3.34
CA VAL A 132 -12.26 -13.89 -3.53
C VAL A 132 -11.22 -14.93 -3.96
N GLY A 133 -10.35 -14.58 -4.92
CA GLY A 133 -9.28 -15.47 -5.36
C GLY A 133 -8.30 -15.81 -4.24
N ILE A 134 -7.94 -14.84 -3.39
CA ILE A 134 -7.04 -15.08 -2.26
C ILE A 134 -7.69 -15.97 -1.21
N GLY A 135 -8.97 -15.75 -0.89
CA GLY A 135 -9.74 -16.61 -0.01
C GLY A 135 -9.74 -18.06 -0.51
N GLY A 136 -10.17 -18.29 -1.75
CA GLY A 136 -10.21 -19.64 -2.33
C GLY A 136 -8.83 -20.29 -2.46
N TRP A 137 -7.77 -19.52 -2.71
CA TRP A 137 -6.40 -20.06 -2.69
C TRP A 137 -5.99 -20.53 -1.29
N LEU A 138 -6.32 -19.76 -0.24
CA LEU A 138 -6.03 -20.12 1.14
C LEU A 138 -6.82 -21.35 1.58
N GLU A 139 -8.12 -21.42 1.25
CA GLU A 139 -8.98 -22.57 1.54
C GLU A 139 -8.45 -23.85 0.89
N ASN A 140 -8.12 -23.80 -0.39
CA ASN A 140 -7.53 -24.94 -1.11
C ASN A 140 -6.20 -25.38 -0.49
N ARG A 141 -5.38 -24.43 -0.03
CA ARG A 141 -4.07 -24.74 0.56
C ARG A 141 -4.18 -25.33 1.96
N LEU A 142 -5.22 -24.97 2.71
CA LEU A 142 -5.48 -25.43 4.07
C LEU A 142 -6.44 -26.63 4.14
N GLY A 143 -7.10 -26.97 3.03
CA GLY A 143 -8.03 -28.09 2.93
C GLY A 143 -9.35 -27.89 3.67
N ALA A 144 -9.69 -26.64 4.01
CA ALA A 144 -10.88 -26.31 4.79
C ALA A 144 -11.44 -24.93 4.38
N PRO A 145 -12.76 -24.72 4.46
CA PRO A 145 -13.36 -23.41 4.27
C PRO A 145 -12.88 -22.45 5.36
N LEU A 146 -12.74 -21.17 4.99
CA LEU A 146 -12.26 -20.14 5.91
C LEU A 146 -13.27 -19.00 5.99
N GLU A 147 -13.60 -18.62 7.23
CA GLU A 147 -14.36 -17.41 7.47
C GLU A 147 -13.66 -16.18 6.87
N PRO A 148 -14.41 -15.16 6.40
CA PRO A 148 -13.81 -13.99 5.76
C PRO A 148 -12.75 -13.27 6.59
N VAL A 149 -12.88 -13.31 7.92
CA VAL A 149 -11.89 -12.73 8.81
C VAL A 149 -10.57 -13.51 8.83
N ALA A 150 -10.62 -14.84 8.75
CA ALA A 150 -9.48 -15.73 8.84
C ALA A 150 -8.54 -15.57 7.63
N TRP A 151 -9.06 -15.47 6.41
CA TRP A 151 -8.22 -15.29 5.22
C TRP A 151 -7.77 -13.84 5.01
N ARG A 152 -8.53 -12.84 5.50
CA ARG A 152 -8.17 -11.42 5.39
C ARG A 152 -6.91 -11.06 6.18
N MET A 153 -6.68 -11.69 7.33
CA MET A 153 -5.53 -11.35 8.18
C MET A 153 -4.18 -11.73 7.55
N PRO A 154 -3.97 -12.96 7.04
CA PRO A 154 -2.78 -13.30 6.26
C PRO A 154 -2.59 -12.41 5.04
N ARG A 155 -3.67 -12.05 4.34
CA ARG A 155 -3.62 -11.12 3.18
C ARG A 155 -3.11 -9.73 3.57
N GLN A 156 -3.53 -9.22 4.73
CA GLN A 156 -3.13 -7.89 5.23
C GLN A 156 -1.75 -7.89 5.88
N TYR A 157 -1.29 -9.05 6.36
CA TYR A 157 0.06 -9.24 6.90
C TYR A 157 1.12 -9.43 5.80
N ALA A 158 0.78 -10.21 4.78
CA ALA A 158 1.66 -10.50 3.65
C ALA A 158 2.02 -9.20 2.90
N PRO A 159 3.25 -9.07 2.36
CA PRO A 159 3.73 -7.87 1.68
C PRO A 159 3.15 -7.73 0.25
N LEU A 160 1.83 -7.87 0.11
CA LEU A 160 1.08 -7.74 -1.12
C LEU A 160 0.82 -6.28 -1.49
N TRP A 161 0.82 -6.01 -2.79
CA TRP A 161 0.64 -4.70 -3.40
C TRP A 161 -0.79 -4.50 -3.86
N HIS A 162 -1.38 -3.34 -3.58
CA HIS A 162 -2.64 -2.97 -4.22
C HIS A 162 -2.42 -2.66 -5.71
N ALA A 163 -3.05 -3.47 -6.56
CA ALA A 163 -3.09 -3.30 -8.01
C ALA A 163 -4.03 -2.14 -8.39
N PRO A 164 -3.77 -1.45 -9.52
CA PRO A 164 -4.77 -0.57 -10.11
C PRO A 164 -6.01 -1.39 -10.46
N THR A 165 -7.18 -0.81 -10.24
CA THR A 165 -8.46 -1.42 -10.66
C THR A 165 -9.23 -0.51 -11.61
N GLY A 166 -8.61 0.58 -12.04
CA GLY A 166 -9.30 1.66 -12.76
C GLY A 166 -10.16 2.52 -11.83
N GLY A 167 -10.87 3.48 -12.44
CA GLY A 167 -11.65 4.50 -11.74
C GLY A 167 -10.88 5.80 -11.48
N PRO A 168 -11.56 6.86 -11.02
CA PRO A 168 -10.88 8.08 -10.63
C PRO A 168 -9.89 7.74 -9.51
N TRP A 169 -8.67 8.28 -9.59
CA TRP A 169 -7.61 8.05 -8.58
C TRP A 169 -7.02 6.63 -8.55
N SER A 170 -6.93 5.97 -9.72
CA SER A 170 -6.24 4.69 -9.95
C SER A 170 -6.84 3.41 -9.36
N PHE A 171 -7.67 3.49 -8.30
CA PHE A 171 -8.28 2.32 -7.68
C PHE A 171 -9.65 2.61 -7.07
N GLY A 172 -10.51 1.59 -7.07
CA GLY A 172 -11.87 1.64 -6.53
C GLY A 172 -12.01 0.91 -5.20
N THR A 173 -13.26 0.73 -4.76
CA THR A 173 -13.61 0.09 -3.47
C THR A 173 -13.34 -1.41 -3.43
N ARG A 174 -13.20 -2.07 -4.58
CA ARG A 174 -12.87 -3.50 -4.69
C ARG A 174 -11.36 -3.67 -4.85
N PRO A 175 -10.63 -4.09 -3.81
CA PRO A 175 -9.19 -4.20 -3.90
C PRO A 175 -8.78 -5.41 -4.76
N SER A 176 -7.76 -5.21 -5.57
CA SER A 176 -7.00 -6.25 -6.24
C SER A 176 -5.55 -6.17 -5.76
N THR A 177 -4.89 -7.30 -5.53
CA THR A 177 -3.53 -7.30 -4.99
C THR A 177 -2.58 -8.26 -5.72
N LEU A 178 -1.31 -7.89 -5.84
CA LEU A 178 -0.25 -8.70 -6.46
C LEU A 178 1.04 -8.64 -5.62
N ARG A 179 2.02 -9.51 -5.89
CA ARG A 179 3.37 -9.40 -5.34
C ARG A 179 4.11 -8.19 -5.95
N GLN A 180 5.18 -7.73 -5.30
CA GLN A 180 6.08 -6.77 -5.94
C GLN A 180 6.65 -7.37 -7.22
N ALA A 181 6.56 -6.66 -8.35
CA ALA A 181 7.41 -6.97 -9.48
C ALA A 181 8.86 -6.71 -9.07
N ARG A 182 9.68 -7.76 -8.93
CA ARG A 182 11.13 -7.60 -8.78
C ARG A 182 11.63 -6.89 -10.04
N GLY A 183 12.15 -5.69 -9.88
CA GLY A 183 12.88 -4.96 -10.91
C GLY A 183 12.22 -4.97 -12.31
N ARG A 184 11.18 -4.17 -12.51
CA ARG A 184 10.90 -3.65 -13.86
C ARG A 184 10.89 -2.13 -13.81
N ARG A 185 12.03 -1.53 -14.21
CA ARG A 185 12.00 -0.21 -14.83
C ARG A 185 10.91 -0.26 -15.91
N ARG A 186 9.94 0.66 -15.80
CA ARG A 186 8.99 1.03 -16.86
C ARG A 186 8.39 -0.16 -17.63
N GLN A 187 7.28 -0.70 -17.14
CA GLN A 187 6.27 -1.21 -18.06
C GLN A 187 4.97 -0.50 -17.75
N ILE A 188 4.65 0.44 -18.64
CA ILE A 188 3.32 1.02 -18.80
C ILE A 188 2.38 -0.17 -18.95
N LEU A 189 1.48 -0.33 -17.99
CA LEU A 189 0.42 -1.32 -18.08
C LEU A 189 -0.59 -0.75 -19.09
N THR A 190 -0.41 -1.09 -20.36
CA THR A 190 -1.35 -0.72 -21.41
C THR A 190 -2.70 -1.34 -21.06
N LEU A 191 -3.69 -0.49 -20.80
CA LEU A 191 -5.08 -0.92 -20.65
C LEU A 191 -5.51 -1.61 -21.97
N PRO A 192 -6.32 -2.68 -21.92
CA PRO A 192 -6.88 -3.27 -23.13
C PRO A 192 -7.74 -2.22 -23.87
N PRO A 193 -7.71 -2.19 -25.21
CA PRO A 193 -8.52 -1.25 -25.98
C PRO A 193 -10.00 -1.63 -25.82
N GLY A 194 -10.85 -0.70 -25.41
CA GLY A 194 -12.30 -0.92 -25.47
C GLY A 194 -13.18 -0.33 -24.37
N VAL A 195 -12.72 0.61 -23.53
CA VAL A 195 -13.64 1.32 -22.62
C VAL A 195 -13.66 2.81 -22.97
N SER A 196 -14.65 3.18 -23.76
CA SER A 196 -15.05 4.57 -24.03
C SER A 196 -15.34 5.26 -22.70
N ARG A 197 -14.73 6.43 -22.47
CA ARG A 197 -15.03 7.29 -21.31
C ARG A 197 -16.39 7.97 -21.50
N PRO A 198 -17.26 8.06 -20.48
CA PRO A 198 -18.18 9.18 -20.34
C PRO A 198 -17.45 10.44 -19.89
#